data_AF-A0A7X2ME42-F1
#
_entry.id   AF-A0A7X2ME42-F1
#
_cell.length_a   1.000
_cell.length_b   1.000
_cell.length_c   1.000
_cell.angle_alpha   90.00
_cell.angle_beta   90.00
_cell.angle_gamma   90.00
#
_symmetry.space_group_name_H-M   'P 1'
#
loop_
_entity.id
_entity.type
_entity.pdbx_description
1 polymer ?
#
loop_
_entity_poly.entity_id
_entity_poly.type
_entity_poly.pdbx_seq_one_letter_code
_entity_poly.pdbx_strand_id
1 'polypeptide(L)'
;MSQKDIEMELKELRDKLNRWSNEYYVLDTPSVEDSVYDKHYQRLLELEQANPDLVTADSPSQRVGGKVLSGFTKVNHDIPMLSLGDVFSKEELIEFLERLENSVEQKLDYSCELKIDGLAISLTYENGKFIKGSTRGNGVIGEDITENLKTIK
;
A
#
# COMPACT_ATOMS: atom_id res chain seq x y z
N MET A 1 21.10 -27.13 6.90
CA MET A 1 21.47 -25.84 6.29
C MET A 1 22.15 -24.99 7.33
N SER A 2 23.17 -24.21 6.95
CA SER A 2 23.69 -23.19 7.87
C SER A 2 22.66 -22.06 7.99
N GLN A 3 22.72 -21.27 9.06
CA GLN A 3 21.85 -20.11 9.24
C GLN A 3 21.94 -19.12 8.06
N LYS A 4 23.15 -18.98 7.49
CA LYS A 4 23.40 -18.15 6.32
C LYS A 4 22.71 -18.67 5.05
N ASP A 5 22.61 -19.99 4.89
CA ASP A 5 21.88 -20.59 3.76
C ASP A 5 20.37 -20.36 3.89
N ILE A 6 19.85 -20.44 5.13
CA ILE A 6 18.43 -20.16 5.43
C ILE A 6 18.09 -18.70 5.13
N GLU A 7 18.92 -17.75 5.56
CA GLU A 7 18.71 -16.32 5.29
C GLU A 7 18.70 -16.01 3.80
N MET A 8 19.59 -16.66 3.03
CA MET A 8 19.66 -16.50 1.58
C MET A 8 18.42 -17.07 0.87
N GLU A 9 17.98 -18.27 1.26
CA GLU A 9 16.78 -18.90 0.72
C GLU A 9 15.52 -18.07 1.06
N LEU A 10 15.39 -17.61 2.31
CA LEU A 10 14.30 -16.72 2.73
C LEU A 10 14.27 -15.44 1.91
N LYS A 11 15.43 -14.81 1.67
CA LYS A 11 15.52 -13.62 0.84
C LYS A 11 15.05 -13.88 -0.58
N GLU A 12 15.54 -14.94 -1.23
CA GLU A 12 15.11 -15.28 -2.58
C GLU A 12 13.61 -15.58 -2.68
N LEU A 13 13.07 -16.31 -1.70
CA LEU A 13 11.65 -16.62 -1.65
C LEU A 13 10.81 -15.35 -1.52
N ARG A 14 11.19 -14.44 -0.60
CA ARG A 14 10.52 -13.14 -0.42
C ARG A 14 10.56 -12.32 -1.70
N ASP A 15 11.73 -12.22 -2.35
CA ASP A 15 11.90 -11.45 -3.58
C ASP A 15 11.02 -12.02 -4.72
N LYS A 16 11.02 -13.34 -4.92
CA LYS A 16 10.20 -14.01 -5.95
C LYS A 16 8.70 -13.82 -5.70
N LEU A 17 8.25 -14.08 -4.47
CA LEU A 17 6.84 -13.99 -4.09
C LEU A 17 6.33 -12.54 -4.15
N ASN A 18 7.16 -11.56 -3.76
CA ASN A 18 6.82 -10.15 -3.89
C ASN A 18 6.66 -9.74 -5.35
N ARG A 19 7.58 -10.16 -6.21
CA ARG A 19 7.49 -9.90 -7.66
C ARG A 19 6.23 -10.52 -8.27
N TRP A 20 5.99 -11.81 -8.02
CA TRP A 20 4.80 -12.49 -8.56
C TRP A 20 3.49 -11.91 -8.02
N SER A 21 3.48 -11.50 -6.74
CA SER A 21 2.33 -10.78 -6.18
C SER A 21 2.09 -9.46 -6.92
N ASN A 22 3.13 -8.69 -7.20
CA ASN A 22 2.99 -7.42 -7.93
C ASN A 22 2.48 -7.65 -9.37
N GLU A 23 3.03 -8.64 -10.06
CA GLU A 23 2.58 -9.03 -11.40
C GLU A 23 1.10 -9.44 -11.42
N TYR A 24 0.66 -10.20 -10.42
CA TYR A 24 -0.73 -10.65 -10.31
C TYR A 24 -1.68 -9.52 -9.91
N TYR A 25 -1.40 -8.81 -8.81
CA TYR A 25 -2.36 -7.88 -8.19
C TYR A 25 -2.26 -6.44 -8.70
N VAL A 26 -1.09 -6.01 -9.18
CA VAL A 26 -0.86 -4.62 -9.62
C VAL A 26 -0.81 -4.51 -11.14
N LEU A 27 -0.13 -5.45 -11.80
CA LEU A 27 0.07 -5.41 -13.26
C LEU A 27 -0.98 -6.22 -14.03
N ASP A 28 -1.78 -7.05 -13.35
CA ASP A 28 -2.75 -7.98 -13.94
C ASP A 28 -2.13 -8.85 -15.07
N THR A 29 -0.85 -9.20 -14.92
CA THR A 29 -0.04 -9.92 -15.91
C THR A 29 0.87 -10.96 -15.22
N PRO A 30 0.32 -12.04 -14.63
CA PRO A 30 1.10 -13.01 -13.86
C PRO A 30 2.09 -13.78 -14.72
N SER A 31 3.37 -13.88 -14.27
CA SER A 31 4.40 -14.67 -14.98
C SER A 31 4.43 -16.15 -14.60
N VAL A 32 3.71 -16.55 -13.55
CA VAL A 32 3.66 -17.92 -13.03
C VAL A 32 2.23 -18.32 -12.70
N GLU A 33 1.94 -19.62 -12.75
CA GLU A 33 0.68 -20.18 -12.27
C GLU A 33 0.59 -20.16 -10.74
N ASP A 34 -0.64 -20.11 -10.22
CA ASP A 34 -0.93 -20.12 -8.78
C ASP A 34 -0.26 -21.30 -8.04
N SER A 35 -0.23 -22.49 -8.68
CA SER A 35 0.39 -23.68 -8.09
C SER A 35 1.89 -23.50 -7.81
N VAL A 36 2.58 -22.73 -8.66
CA VAL A 36 4.00 -22.41 -8.50
C VAL A 36 4.18 -21.41 -7.38
N TYR A 37 3.34 -20.36 -7.33
CA TYR A 37 3.34 -19.38 -6.26
C TYR A 37 3.11 -20.07 -4.89
N ASP A 38 2.06 -20.87 -4.78
CA ASP A 38 1.66 -21.56 -3.55
C ASP A 38 2.76 -22.47 -3.02
N LYS A 39 3.44 -23.21 -3.89
CA LYS A 39 4.56 -24.07 -3.49
C LYS A 39 5.71 -23.28 -2.85
N HIS A 40 6.05 -22.13 -3.41
CA HIS A 40 7.11 -21.27 -2.86
C HIS A 40 6.65 -20.57 -1.58
N TYR A 41 5.37 -20.20 -1.51
CA TYR A 41 4.77 -19.61 -0.33
C TYR A 41 4.74 -20.59 0.85
N GLN A 42 4.38 -21.86 0.61
CA GLN A 42 4.46 -22.90 1.64
C GLN A 42 5.90 -23.11 2.13
N ARG A 43 6.88 -23.11 1.22
CA ARG A 43 8.29 -23.20 1.59
C ARG A 43 8.76 -22.03 2.45
N LEU A 44 8.31 -20.81 2.13
CA LEU A 44 8.56 -19.62 2.95
C LEU A 44 8.01 -19.82 4.37
N LEU A 45 6.75 -20.28 4.49
CA LEU A 45 6.11 -20.53 5.79
C LEU A 45 6.85 -21.59 6.61
N GLU A 46 7.28 -22.69 6.00
CA GLU A 46 8.07 -23.74 6.69
C GLU A 46 9.36 -23.18 7.28
N LEU A 47 10.09 -22.38 6.51
CA LEU A 47 11.35 -21.79 6.95
C LEU A 47 11.16 -20.75 8.05
N GLU A 48 10.13 -19.91 7.94
CA GLU A 48 9.80 -18.90 8.95
C GLU A 48 9.26 -19.53 10.24
N GLN A 49 8.48 -20.62 10.14
CA GLN A 49 8.03 -21.36 11.32
C GLN A 49 9.19 -22.05 12.06
N ALA A 50 10.17 -22.58 11.32
CA ALA A 50 11.36 -23.18 11.89
C ALA A 50 12.38 -22.14 12.42
N ASN A 51 12.31 -20.88 11.94
CA ASN A 51 13.24 -19.81 12.30
C ASN A 51 12.49 -18.50 12.59
N PRO A 52 11.76 -18.39 13.71
CA PRO A 52 10.93 -17.21 14.02
C PRO A 52 11.72 -15.89 14.07
N ASP A 53 12.99 -15.95 14.50
CA ASP A 53 13.87 -14.77 14.58
C ASP A 53 14.23 -14.16 13.21
N LEU A 54 14.04 -14.92 12.13
CA LEU A 54 14.33 -14.47 10.77
C LEU A 54 13.09 -13.92 10.06
N VAL A 55 11.92 -13.93 10.70
CA VAL A 55 10.69 -13.35 10.15
C VAL A 55 10.82 -11.83 10.07
N THR A 56 10.49 -11.28 8.91
CA THR A 56 10.58 -9.84 8.65
C THR A 56 9.20 -9.26 8.44
N ALA A 57 8.99 -8.00 8.87
CA ALA A 57 7.68 -7.35 8.82
C ALA A 57 7.14 -7.14 7.39
N ASP A 58 8.03 -7.15 6.40
CA ASP A 58 7.77 -7.04 4.96
C ASP A 58 7.67 -8.41 4.25
N SER A 59 7.72 -9.52 4.99
CA SER A 59 7.57 -10.86 4.42
C SER A 59 6.15 -11.09 3.85
N PRO A 60 5.99 -11.78 2.70
CA PRO A 60 4.69 -12.15 2.15
C PRO A 60 3.79 -12.89 3.14
N SER A 61 4.36 -13.64 4.08
CA SER A 61 3.61 -14.36 5.12
C SER A 61 2.86 -13.45 6.09
N GLN A 62 3.30 -12.20 6.24
CA GLN A 62 2.67 -11.22 7.14
C GLN A 62 1.43 -10.57 6.54
N ARG A 63 1.09 -10.89 5.28
CA ARG A 63 -0.11 -10.35 4.59
C ARG A 63 -1.40 -11.09 4.95
N VAL A 64 -1.31 -12.32 5.46
CA VAL A 64 -2.48 -13.01 6.02
C VAL A 64 -2.68 -12.52 7.44
N GLY A 65 -3.72 -11.70 7.64
CA GLY A 65 -4.03 -11.10 8.94
C GLY A 65 -4.06 -12.16 10.04
N GLY A 66 -3.40 -11.87 11.17
CA GLY A 66 -3.31 -12.79 12.31
C GLY A 66 -3.42 -12.12 13.68
N LYS A 67 -3.18 -10.80 13.77
CA LYS A 67 -3.20 -10.07 15.04
C LYS A 67 -4.56 -9.40 15.24
N VAL A 68 -5.34 -9.88 16.20
CA VAL A 68 -6.53 -9.16 16.67
C VAL A 68 -6.06 -7.99 17.53
N LEU A 69 -6.26 -6.77 17.04
CA LEU A 69 -5.94 -5.55 17.79
C LEU A 69 -7.02 -5.26 18.83
N SER A 70 -6.61 -4.74 20.00
CA SER A 70 -7.54 -4.28 21.04
C SER A 70 -8.28 -2.98 20.66
N GLY A 71 -7.84 -2.32 19.59
CA GLY A 71 -8.38 -1.07 19.06
C GLY A 71 -7.36 -0.39 18.15
N PHE A 72 -7.78 0.66 17.46
CA PHE A 72 -6.88 1.46 16.63
C PHE A 72 -6.24 2.59 17.43
N THR A 73 -4.95 2.82 17.21
CA THR A 73 -4.23 3.97 17.77
C THR A 73 -4.43 5.20 16.89
N LYS A 74 -4.43 6.39 17.48
CA LYS A 74 -4.51 7.63 16.71
C LYS A 74 -3.17 7.92 16.04
N VAL A 75 -3.24 8.39 14.80
CA VAL A 75 -2.07 8.83 14.01
C VAL A 75 -2.26 10.29 13.64
N ASN A 76 -1.31 11.14 14.02
CA ASN A 76 -1.26 12.51 13.52
C ASN A 76 -0.62 12.51 12.12
N HIS A 77 -1.26 13.22 11.20
CA HIS A 77 -0.74 13.47 9.87
C HIS A 77 0.13 14.72 9.90
N ASP A 78 1.45 14.56 9.71
CA ASP A 78 2.39 15.69 9.67
C ASP A 78 2.06 16.66 8.53
N ILE A 79 1.51 16.12 7.43
CA ILE A 79 0.95 16.87 6.31
C ILE A 79 -0.56 16.59 6.26
N PRO A 80 -1.43 17.61 6.42
CA PRO A 80 -2.87 17.40 6.42
C PRO A 80 -3.39 16.79 5.11
N MET A 81 -4.30 15.83 5.21
CA MET A 81 -5.02 15.23 4.08
C MET A 81 -6.22 16.11 3.69
N LEU A 82 -6.01 17.02 2.74
CA LEU A 82 -7.00 18.00 2.29
C LEU A 82 -8.20 17.37 1.58
N SER A 83 -9.29 18.13 1.52
CA SER A 83 -10.44 17.86 0.66
C SER A 83 -10.39 18.76 -0.57
N LEU A 84 -10.99 18.29 -1.66
CA LEU A 84 -11.22 19.10 -2.86
C LEU A 84 -12.57 19.80 -2.78
N GLY A 85 -12.70 20.91 -3.50
CA GLY A 85 -13.99 21.52 -3.76
C GLY A 85 -14.75 20.73 -4.83
N ASP A 86 -16.08 20.72 -4.72
CA ASP A 86 -16.95 20.02 -5.66
C ASP A 86 -17.44 20.96 -6.77
N VAL A 87 -17.74 20.39 -7.93
CA VAL A 87 -18.32 21.04 -9.10
C VAL A 87 -19.42 20.12 -9.64
N PHE A 88 -20.62 20.66 -9.83
CA PHE A 88 -21.80 19.89 -10.21
C PHE A 88 -22.37 20.27 -11.57
N SER A 89 -21.86 21.33 -12.20
CA SER A 89 -22.29 21.80 -13.52
C SER A 89 -21.10 22.12 -14.42
N LYS A 90 -21.38 22.21 -15.73
CA LYS A 90 -20.36 22.57 -16.71
C LYS A 90 -19.95 24.04 -16.56
N GLU A 91 -20.92 24.88 -16.19
CA GLU A 91 -20.73 26.31 -15.96
C GLU A 91 -19.77 26.55 -14.78
N GLU A 92 -20.01 25.89 -13.63
CA GLU A 92 -19.11 25.92 -12.48
C GLU A 92 -17.69 25.44 -12.82
N LEU A 93 -17.59 24.40 -13.67
CA LEU A 93 -16.28 23.92 -14.13
C LEU A 93 -15.56 24.99 -14.96
N ILE A 94 -16.24 25.65 -15.89
CA ILE A 94 -15.66 26.71 -16.72
C ILE A 94 -15.19 27.86 -15.83
N GLU A 95 -16.00 28.31 -14.87
CA GLU A 95 -15.61 29.36 -13.93
C GLU A 95 -14.38 28.98 -13.09
N PHE A 96 -14.28 27.71 -12.67
CA PHE A 96 -13.10 27.20 -11.97
C PHE A 96 -11.84 27.26 -12.84
N LEU A 97 -11.95 26.84 -14.11
CA LEU A 97 -10.84 26.85 -15.06
C LEU A 97 -10.39 28.28 -15.39
N GLU A 98 -11.33 29.18 -15.66
CA GLU A 98 -11.03 30.60 -15.94
C GLU A 98 -10.32 31.26 -14.76
N ARG A 99 -10.75 30.98 -13.52
CA ARG A 99 -10.08 31.51 -12.33
C ARG A 99 -8.63 31.02 -12.22
N LEU A 100 -8.36 29.75 -12.56
CA LEU A 100 -7.01 29.20 -12.54
C LEU A 100 -6.14 29.78 -13.66
N GLU A 101 -6.64 29.85 -14.89
CA GLU A 101 -5.91 30.43 -16.02
C GLU A 101 -5.56 31.90 -15.77
N ASN A 102 -6.46 32.68 -15.16
CA ASN A 102 -6.18 34.07 -14.80
C ASN A 102 -5.18 34.22 -13.64
N SER A 103 -4.87 33.14 -12.93
CA SER A 103 -3.92 33.15 -11.81
C SER A 103 -2.47 32.88 -12.23
N VAL A 104 -2.24 32.48 -13.48
CA VAL A 104 -0.91 32.14 -14.02
C VAL A 104 -0.72 32.72 -15.42
N GLU A 105 0.52 33.02 -15.82
CA GLU A 105 0.80 33.58 -17.15
C GLU A 105 0.95 32.51 -18.25
N GLN A 106 0.98 31.24 -17.87
CA GLN A 106 1.22 30.11 -18.77
C GLN A 106 -0.05 29.29 -18.97
N LYS A 107 -0.16 28.64 -20.13
CA LYS A 107 -1.25 27.70 -20.41
C LYS A 107 -1.16 26.51 -19.44
N LEU A 108 -2.30 26.13 -18.87
CA LEU A 108 -2.42 24.99 -17.97
C LEU A 108 -2.81 23.73 -18.73
N ASP A 109 -2.15 22.62 -18.38
CA ASP A 109 -2.59 21.27 -18.71
C ASP A 109 -3.22 20.65 -17.45
N TYR A 110 -4.21 19.76 -17.64
CA TYR A 110 -4.98 19.16 -16.55
C TYR A 110 -4.83 17.64 -16.53
N SER A 111 -4.58 17.09 -15.34
CA SER A 111 -4.72 15.66 -15.07
C SER A 111 -6.15 15.38 -14.63
N CYS A 112 -6.83 14.49 -15.34
CA CYS A 112 -8.19 14.05 -15.00
C CYS A 112 -8.15 12.61 -14.52
N GLU A 113 -8.55 12.39 -13.27
CA GLU A 113 -8.60 11.08 -12.63
C GLU A 113 -10.03 10.78 -12.17
N LEU A 114 -10.41 9.50 -12.15
CA LEU A 114 -11.69 9.10 -11.59
C LEU A 114 -11.67 9.29 -10.07
N LYS A 115 -12.69 9.95 -9.53
CA LYS A 115 -12.88 10.06 -8.09
C LYS A 115 -13.37 8.73 -7.53
N ILE A 116 -12.45 7.96 -6.96
CA ILE A 116 -12.77 6.65 -6.35
C ILE A 116 -13.61 6.89 -5.09
N ASP A 117 -14.78 6.26 -5.03
CA ASP A 117 -15.64 6.29 -3.84
C ASP A 117 -15.20 5.19 -2.88
N GLY A 118 -14.41 5.58 -1.88
CA GLY A 118 -13.78 4.66 -0.93
C GLY A 118 -13.26 5.38 0.31
N LEU A 119 -12.41 4.70 1.08
CA LEU A 119 -11.78 5.26 2.26
C LEU A 119 -10.40 5.82 1.92
N ALA A 120 -10.19 7.11 2.15
CA ALA A 120 -8.88 7.73 1.98
C ALA A 120 -7.89 7.21 3.03
N ILE A 121 -6.71 6.79 2.56
CA ILE A 121 -5.62 6.24 3.38
C ILE A 121 -4.30 6.97 3.09
N SER A 122 -3.40 6.95 4.07
CA SER A 122 -2.03 7.44 3.95
C SER A 122 -1.05 6.30 4.24
N LEU A 123 -0.07 6.10 3.36
CA LEU A 123 0.94 5.05 3.46
C LEU A 123 2.33 5.69 3.63
N THR A 124 3.02 5.37 4.72
CA THR A 124 4.39 5.83 4.99
C THR A 124 5.39 4.73 4.68
N TYR A 125 6.39 5.07 3.86
CA TYR A 125 7.50 4.20 3.53
C TYR A 125 8.82 4.81 3.97
N GLU A 126 9.69 3.98 4.56
CA GLU A 126 11.07 4.35 4.88
C GLU A 126 12.02 3.37 4.19
N ASN A 127 12.98 3.89 3.42
CA ASN A 127 13.91 3.07 2.65
C ASN A 127 13.22 2.01 1.76
N GLY A 128 12.06 2.38 1.19
CA GLY A 128 11.25 1.49 0.36
C GLY A 128 10.41 0.45 1.13
N LYS A 129 10.45 0.45 2.46
CA LYS A 129 9.68 -0.48 3.30
C LYS A 129 8.43 0.19 3.86
N PHE A 130 7.29 -0.49 3.75
CA PHE A 130 6.03 -0.03 4.33
C PHE A 130 6.10 -0.13 5.86
N ILE A 131 6.02 1.01 6.55
CA ILE A 131 6.15 1.07 8.01
C ILE A 131 4.86 1.42 8.74
N LYS A 132 3.96 2.17 8.09
CA LYS A 132 2.74 2.68 8.72
C LYS A 132 1.68 3.02 7.69
N GLY A 133 0.45 2.58 7.92
CA GLY A 133 -0.70 2.98 7.15
C GLY A 133 -1.81 3.50 8.05
N SER A 134 -2.48 4.58 7.65
CA SER A 134 -3.50 5.23 8.47
C SER A 134 -4.70 5.70 7.67
N THR A 135 -5.86 5.79 8.33
CA THR A 135 -7.06 6.41 7.74
C THR A 135 -6.91 7.93 7.65
N ARG A 136 -7.70 8.57 6.80
CA ARG A 136 -7.77 10.05 6.77
C ARG A 136 -8.30 10.64 8.08
N GLY A 137 -9.31 10.01 8.68
CA GLY A 137 -10.05 10.58 9.80
C GLY A 137 -10.58 11.99 9.49
N ASN A 138 -10.22 12.99 10.29
CA ASN A 138 -10.62 14.38 10.08
C ASN A 138 -9.68 15.19 9.16
N GLY A 139 -8.67 14.53 8.56
CA GLY A 139 -7.64 15.16 7.73
C GLY A 139 -6.37 15.54 8.49
N VAL A 140 -6.41 15.64 9.82
CA VAL A 140 -5.24 15.91 10.69
C VAL A 140 -4.92 14.71 11.57
N ILE A 141 -5.94 14.00 12.04
CA ILE A 141 -5.82 12.82 12.89
C ILE A 141 -6.62 11.68 12.26
N GLY A 142 -5.93 10.57 12.02
CA GLY A 142 -6.47 9.31 11.56
C GLY A 142 -6.30 8.19 12.58
N GLU A 143 -6.53 6.97 12.12
CA GLU A 143 -6.35 5.73 12.88
C GLU A 143 -5.29 4.86 12.21
N ASP A 144 -4.41 4.24 12.99
CA ASP A 144 -3.43 3.28 12.50
C ASP A 144 -4.15 1.99 12.07
N ILE A 145 -4.09 1.71 10.77
CA ILE A 145 -4.68 0.51 10.15
C ILE A 145 -3.60 -0.28 9.40
N THR A 146 -2.34 -0.17 9.83
CA THR A 146 -1.18 -0.79 9.17
C THR A 146 -1.36 -2.29 8.95
N GLU A 147 -1.81 -3.01 9.98
CA GLU A 147 -2.02 -4.46 9.91
C GLU A 147 -3.15 -4.84 8.95
N ASN A 148 -4.19 -4.02 8.84
CA ASN A 148 -5.28 -4.25 7.88
C ASN A 148 -4.80 -3.98 6.44
N LEU A 149 -4.01 -2.93 6.25
CA LEU A 149 -3.50 -2.55 4.93
C LEU A 149 -2.50 -3.58 4.37
N LYS A 150 -1.75 -4.27 5.24
CA LYS A 150 -0.90 -5.40 4.83
C LYS A 150 -1.68 -6.55 4.20
N THR A 151 -2.99 -6.65 4.45
CA THR A 151 -3.82 -7.73 3.89
C THR A 151 -4.40 -7.40 2.52
N ILE A 152 -4.23 -6.17 2.02
CA ILE A 152 -4.61 -5.81 0.66
C ILE A 152 -3.61 -6.49 -0.28
N LYS A 153 -4.12 -7.36 -1.14
CA LYS A 153 -3.33 -8.14 -2.09
C LYS A 153 -3.20 -7.38 -3.40
#